data_AF-A0A4W6F8F9-F1
#
_entry.id   AF-A0A4W6F8F9-F1
#
_cell.length_a   1.000
_cell.length_b   1.000
_cell.length_c   1.000
_cell.angle_alpha   90.00
_cell.angle_beta   90.00
_cell.angle_gamma   90.00
#
_symmetry.space_group_name_H-M   'P 1'
#
loop_
_entity.id
_entity.type
_entity.pdbx_description
1 polymer ?
#
loop_
_entity_poly.entity_id
_entity_poly.type
_entity_poly.pdbx_seq_one_letter_code
_entity_poly.pdbx_strand_id
1 'polypeptide(L)'
;MELFEKHEEILGRRAELLEQMETRREKVKILRRQQVKESEAAHRRNATLLQELQKIEDLLREKHLPHPNLLAMETRYWVSVEEAIPAWEHFLLGKGPHPTDGPEQTHRRARQKPSTAKDQGLPPRPKRRTAR
;
A
#
# COMPACT_ATOMS: atom_id res chain seq x y z
N MET A 1 7.94 -42.91 62.95
CA MET A 1 8.15 -41.50 62.56
C MET A 1 8.11 -41.31 61.05
N GLU A 2 8.73 -42.19 60.24
CA GLU A 2 8.76 -42.08 58.76
C GLU A 2 7.40 -41.85 58.06
N LEU A 3 6.31 -42.48 58.52
CA LEU A 3 5.01 -42.33 57.84
C LEU A 3 4.46 -40.90 57.96
N PHE A 4 4.65 -40.26 59.11
CA PHE A 4 4.22 -38.90 59.37
C PHE A 4 5.03 -37.91 58.53
N GLU A 5 6.35 -38.10 58.47
CA GLU A 5 7.25 -37.27 57.65
C GLU A 5 6.91 -37.35 56.16
N LYS A 6 6.66 -38.56 55.65
CA LYS A 6 6.22 -38.76 54.25
C LYS A 6 4.86 -38.10 53.99
N HIS A 7 3.95 -38.13 54.95
CA HIS A 7 2.64 -37.48 54.82
C HIS A 7 2.78 -35.96 54.71
N GLU A 8 3.57 -35.35 55.60
CA GLU A 8 3.85 -33.90 55.57
C GLU A 8 4.54 -33.50 54.26
N GLU A 9 5.47 -34.31 53.76
CA GLU A 9 6.11 -34.06 52.47
C GLU A 9 5.10 -34.08 51.31
N ILE A 10 4.19 -35.05 51.29
CA ILE A 10 3.12 -35.15 50.27
C ILE A 10 2.21 -33.93 50.34
N LEU A 11 1.83 -33.48 51.55
CA LEU A 11 1.01 -32.29 51.73
C LEU A 11 1.73 -31.03 51.24
N GLY A 12 3.02 -30.87 51.57
CA GLY A 12 3.84 -29.75 51.11
C GLY A 12 3.93 -29.68 49.59
N ARG A 13 4.26 -30.80 48.93
CA ARG A 13 4.32 -30.89 47.46
C ARG A 13 2.98 -30.58 46.81
N ARG A 14 1.86 -31.03 47.40
CA ARG A 14 0.52 -30.75 46.90
C ARG A 14 0.17 -29.26 47.03
N ALA A 15 0.50 -28.64 48.16
CA ALA A 15 0.26 -27.22 48.38
C ALA A 15 1.03 -26.36 47.37
N GLU A 16 2.32 -26.68 47.16
CA GLU A 16 3.16 -25.98 46.18
C GLU A 16 2.59 -26.10 44.76
N LEU A 17 2.18 -27.31 44.35
CA LEU A 17 1.57 -27.52 43.03
C LEU A 17 0.28 -26.72 42.85
N LEU A 18 -0.58 -26.68 43.88
CA LEU A 18 -1.83 -25.91 43.85
C LEU A 18 -1.57 -24.41 43.71
N GLU A 19 -0.57 -23.89 44.43
CA GLU A 19 -0.15 -22.49 44.29
C GLU A 19 0.35 -22.19 42.87
N GLN A 20 1.19 -23.06 42.31
CA GLN A 20 1.66 -22.92 40.93
C GLN A 20 0.52 -22.97 39.91
N MET A 21 -0.49 -23.81 40.11
CA MET A 21 -1.65 -23.88 39.24
C MET A 21 -2.50 -22.61 39.33
N GLU A 22 -2.73 -22.07 40.53
CA GLU A 22 -3.52 -20.86 40.71
C GLU A 22 -2.81 -19.63 40.10
N THR A 23 -1.49 -19.50 40.30
CA THR A 23 -0.72 -18.41 39.67
C THR A 23 -0.76 -18.47 38.15
N ARG A 24 -0.65 -19.66 37.54
CA ARG A 24 -0.79 -19.84 36.08
C ARG A 24 -2.19 -19.46 35.61
N ARG A 25 -3.22 -19.89 36.34
CA ARG A 25 -4.62 -19.59 36.03
C ARG A 25 -4.89 -18.08 36.04
N GLU A 26 -4.41 -17.36 37.06
CA GLU A 26 -4.61 -15.91 37.15
C GLU A 26 -3.84 -15.18 36.04
N LYS A 27 -2.62 -15.61 35.69
CA LYS A 27 -1.89 -15.07 34.53
C LYS A 27 -2.68 -15.21 33.23
N VAL A 28 -3.22 -16.40 32.95
CA VAL A 28 -4.03 -16.64 31.74
C VAL A 28 -5.29 -15.77 31.74
N LYS A 29 -5.94 -15.62 32.89
CA LYS A 29 -7.14 -14.79 33.04
C LYS A 29 -6.85 -13.31 32.79
N ILE A 30 -5.73 -12.79 33.28
CA ILE A 30 -5.29 -11.41 33.01
C ILE A 30 -5.04 -11.23 31.50
N LEU A 31 -4.30 -12.14 30.87
CA LEU A 31 -4.01 -12.09 29.44
C LEU A 31 -5.29 -12.12 28.59
N ARG A 32 -6.25 -13.00 28.91
CA ARG A 32 -7.55 -13.04 28.23
C ARG A 32 -8.33 -11.74 28.36
N ARG A 33 -8.36 -11.16 29.57
CA ARG A 33 -9.02 -9.85 29.79
C ARG A 33 -8.36 -8.75 28.97
N GLN A 34 -7.03 -8.74 28.88
CA GLN A 34 -6.30 -7.78 28.06
C GLN A 34 -6.60 -7.96 26.58
N GLN A 35 -6.57 -9.20 26.08
CA GLN A 35 -6.89 -9.52 24.69
C GLN A 35 -8.30 -9.09 24.30
N VAL A 36 -9.30 -9.33 25.17
CA VAL A 36 -10.68 -8.90 24.92
C VAL A 36 -10.77 -7.38 24.80
N LYS A 37 -10.13 -6.64 25.71
CA LYS A 37 -10.10 -5.16 25.65
C LYS A 37 -9.46 -4.65 24.36
N GLU A 38 -8.34 -5.23 23.95
CA GLU A 38 -7.65 -4.86 22.71
C GLU A 38 -8.50 -5.18 21.48
N SER A 39 -9.15 -6.35 21.46
CA SER A 39 -10.06 -6.76 20.40
C SER A 39 -11.27 -5.83 20.29
N GLU A 40 -11.91 -5.48 21.42
CA GLU A 40 -13.02 -4.53 21.44
C GLU A 40 -12.59 -3.14 20.97
N ALA A 41 -11.43 -2.66 21.40
CA ALA A 41 -10.90 -1.37 20.97
C ALA A 41 -10.54 -1.36 19.47
N ALA A 42 -10.00 -2.46 18.94
CA ALA A 42 -9.79 -2.63 17.50
C ALA A 42 -11.12 -2.67 16.74
N HIS A 43 -12.11 -3.39 17.26
CA HIS A 43 -13.43 -3.50 16.65
C HIS A 43 -14.12 -2.13 16.55
N ARG A 44 -14.10 -1.32 17.61
CA ARG A 44 -14.68 0.04 17.61
C ARG A 44 -13.99 0.96 16.58
N ARG A 45 -12.65 0.91 16.52
CA ARG A 45 -11.87 1.67 15.52
C ARG A 45 -12.22 1.25 14.10
N ASN A 46 -12.24 -0.05 13.84
CA ASN A 46 -12.57 -0.60 12.52
C ASN A 46 -14.00 -0.25 12.11
N ALA A 47 -14.98 -0.32 13.02
CA ALA A 47 -16.35 0.07 12.74
C ALA A 47 -16.46 1.55 12.33
N THR A 48 -15.71 2.43 13.02
CA THR A 48 -15.66 3.86 12.69
C THR A 48 -15.05 4.09 11.30
N LEU A 49 -13.91 3.46 11.01
CA LEU A 49 -13.25 3.56 9.71
C LEU A 49 -14.13 3.04 8.57
N LEU A 50 -14.82 1.91 8.76
CA LEU A 50 -15.74 1.36 7.77
C LEU A 50 -16.90 2.33 7.51
N GLN A 51 -17.44 2.97 8.55
CA GLN A 51 -18.49 3.95 8.38
C GLN A 51 -18.01 5.20 7.60
N GLU A 52 -16.78 5.66 7.86
CA GLU A 52 -16.18 6.77 7.13
C GLU A 52 -15.91 6.41 5.66
N LEU A 53 -15.38 5.22 5.41
CA LEU A 53 -15.17 4.70 4.05
C LEU A 53 -16.49 4.61 3.28
N GLN A 54 -17.55 4.10 3.91
CA GLN A 54 -18.88 4.03 3.31
C GLN A 54 -19.37 5.43 2.91
N LYS A 55 -19.24 6.43 3.80
CA LYS A 55 -19.61 7.82 3.50
C LYS A 55 -18.83 8.37 2.32
N ILE A 56 -17.52 8.11 2.24
CA ILE A 56 -16.69 8.54 1.12
C ILE A 56 -17.12 7.85 -0.17
N GLU A 57 -17.38 6.54 -0.13
CA GLU A 57 -17.84 5.77 -1.28
C GLU A 57 -19.19 6.29 -1.79
N ASP A 58 -20.13 6.57 -0.89
CA ASP A 58 -21.43 7.12 -1.24
C ASP A 58 -21.31 8.52 -1.83
N LEU A 59 -20.46 9.39 -1.27
CA LEU A 59 -20.14 10.68 -1.87
C LEU A 59 -19.52 10.55 -3.26
N LEU A 60 -18.68 9.54 -3.50
CA LEU A 60 -18.08 9.31 -4.82
C LEU A 60 -19.12 8.77 -5.81
N ARG A 61 -19.99 7.85 -5.37
CA ARG A 61 -21.12 7.34 -6.17
C ARG A 61 -22.08 8.45 -6.55
N GLU A 62 -22.43 9.31 -5.61
CA GLU A 62 -23.31 10.47 -5.85
C GLU A 62 -22.65 11.50 -6.77
N LYS A 63 -21.32 11.65 -6.72
CA LYS A 63 -20.63 12.71 -7.44
C LYS A 63 -20.44 12.44 -8.93
N HIS A 64 -20.33 11.21 -9.43
CA HIS A 64 -19.98 11.04 -10.85
C HIS A 64 -20.42 9.73 -11.53
N LEU A 65 -21.30 9.87 -12.52
CA LEU A 65 -20.98 9.43 -13.88
C LEU A 65 -20.43 10.66 -14.62
N PRO A 66 -19.37 10.52 -15.45
CA PRO A 66 -19.04 11.57 -16.42
C PRO A 66 -20.29 11.90 -17.23
N HIS A 67 -20.57 13.19 -17.46
CA HIS A 67 -21.67 13.58 -18.35
C HIS A 67 -21.53 12.77 -19.65
N PRO A 68 -22.59 12.15 -20.20
CA PRO A 68 -22.48 11.18 -21.30
C PRO A 68 -21.63 11.67 -22.48
N ASN A 69 -21.60 12.98 -22.73
CA ASN A 69 -20.74 13.60 -23.73
C ASN A 69 -19.24 13.50 -23.42
N LEU A 70 -18.82 13.64 -22.16
CA LEU A 70 -17.43 13.45 -21.75
C LEU A 70 -17.01 11.98 -21.96
N LEU A 71 -17.88 11.04 -21.59
CA LEU A 71 -17.62 9.61 -21.80
C LEU A 71 -17.50 9.29 -23.29
N ALA A 72 -18.40 9.80 -24.12
CA ALA A 72 -18.34 9.63 -25.57
C ALA A 72 -17.11 10.31 -26.20
N MET A 73 -16.61 11.41 -25.64
CA MET A 73 -15.34 12.01 -26.07
C MET A 73 -14.15 11.17 -25.64
N GLU A 74 -14.11 10.68 -24.41
CA GLU A 74 -13.04 9.82 -23.90
C GLU A 74 -12.95 8.51 -24.69
N THR A 75 -14.08 7.85 -24.96
CA THR A 75 -14.11 6.65 -25.80
C THR A 75 -13.55 6.92 -27.20
N ARG A 76 -13.99 8.01 -27.86
CA ARG A 76 -13.48 8.39 -29.19
C ARG A 76 -12.00 8.76 -29.15
N TYR A 77 -11.54 9.40 -28.07
CA TYR A 77 -10.13 9.73 -27.87
C TYR A 77 -9.28 8.45 -27.77
N TRP A 78 -9.67 7.49 -26.92
CA TRP A 78 -8.93 6.24 -26.78
C TRP A 78 -8.91 5.42 -28.07
N VAL A 79 -10.02 5.36 -28.81
CA VAL A 79 -10.05 4.75 -30.16
C VAL A 79 -9.07 5.44 -31.10
N SER A 80 -9.04 6.78 -31.13
CA SER A 80 -8.10 7.54 -31.95
C SER A 80 -6.63 7.32 -31.53
N VAL A 81 -6.37 7.16 -30.23
CA VAL A 81 -5.03 6.82 -29.73
C VAL A 81 -4.62 5.44 -30.21
N GLU A 82 -5.49 4.43 -30.08
CA GLU A 82 -5.24 3.07 -30.56
C GLU A 82 -4.96 3.01 -32.07
N GLU A 83 -5.72 3.76 -32.86
CA GLU A 83 -5.51 3.91 -34.30
C GLU A 83 -4.17 4.60 -34.62
N ALA A 84 -3.71 5.52 -33.78
CA ALA A 84 -2.45 6.24 -33.97
C ALA A 84 -1.22 5.44 -33.50
N ILE A 85 -1.35 4.52 -32.53
CA ILE A 85 -0.21 3.77 -31.96
C ILE A 85 0.73 3.17 -33.03
N PRO A 86 0.25 2.52 -34.10
CA PRO A 86 1.13 1.95 -35.13
C PRO A 86 2.00 3.00 -35.85
N ALA A 87 1.47 4.18 -36.12
CA ALA A 87 2.23 5.28 -36.73
C ALA A 87 3.32 5.81 -35.78
N TRP A 88 3.08 5.72 -34.47
CA TRP A 88 4.01 6.17 -33.44
C TRP A 88 4.99 5.08 -32.99
N GLU A 89 4.75 3.80 -33.29
CA GLU A 89 5.51 2.66 -32.77
C GLU A 89 7.02 2.81 -33.00
N HIS A 90 7.43 3.14 -34.23
CA HIS A 90 8.85 3.27 -34.58
C HIS A 90 9.53 4.42 -33.84
N PHE A 91 8.82 5.54 -33.65
CA PHE A 91 9.31 6.69 -32.89
C PHE A 91 9.39 6.38 -31.40
N LEU A 92 8.34 5.77 -30.82
CA LEU A 92 8.27 5.39 -29.41
C LEU A 92 9.34 4.35 -29.04
N LEU A 93 9.72 3.49 -29.98
CA LEU A 93 10.83 2.54 -29.83
C LEU A 93 12.22 3.18 -30.03
N GLY A 94 12.30 4.48 -30.35
CA GLY A 94 13.53 5.22 -30.59
C GLY A 94 14.21 4.90 -31.93
N LYS A 95 13.47 4.31 -32.87
CA LYS A 95 13.98 3.76 -34.15
C LYS A 95 13.60 4.58 -35.38
N GLY A 96 12.83 5.65 -35.23
CA GLY A 96 12.33 6.45 -36.34
C GLY A 96 12.10 7.93 -36.00
N PRO A 97 11.91 8.77 -37.02
CA PRO A 97 11.56 10.19 -36.84
C PRO A 97 10.15 10.32 -36.23
N HIS A 98 9.83 11.51 -35.73
CA HIS A 98 8.50 11.76 -35.15
C HIS A 98 7.44 11.64 -36.25
N PRO A 99 6.28 10.98 -36.01
CA PRO A 99 5.26 10.73 -37.04
C PRO A 99 4.59 11.99 -37.62
N THR A 100 4.84 13.16 -37.03
CA THR A 100 4.42 14.48 -37.56
C THR A 100 5.48 15.12 -38.47
N ASP A 101 6.69 14.58 -38.52
CA ASP A 101 7.73 14.98 -39.46
C ASP A 101 7.43 14.32 -40.81
N GLY A 102 6.65 14.98 -41.67
CA GLY A 102 6.28 14.46 -42.99
C GLY A 102 7.49 14.16 -43.91
N PRO A 103 7.29 13.39 -45.00
CA PRO A 103 8.37 13.07 -45.93
C PRO A 103 8.62 14.27 -46.84
N GLU A 104 9.48 15.17 -46.37
CA GLU A 104 10.38 16.06 -47.13
C GLU A 104 10.62 17.34 -46.32
N GLN A 105 11.73 17.36 -45.59
CA GLN A 105 12.60 18.52 -45.60
C GLN A 105 14.04 18.10 -45.32
N THR A 106 14.73 17.70 -46.39
CA THR A 106 16.18 17.72 -46.45
C THR A 106 16.67 19.18 -46.41
N HIS A 107 16.62 19.81 -45.25
CA HIS A 107 17.51 20.92 -44.96
C HIS A 107 18.70 20.34 -44.22
N ARG A 108 19.80 20.18 -44.96
CA ARG A 108 21.12 19.87 -44.41
C ARG A 108 21.39 20.80 -43.22
N ARG A 109 21.16 20.35 -41.99
CA ARG A 109 21.69 21.02 -40.81
C ARG A 109 23.12 20.54 -40.63
N ALA A 110 24.01 21.45 -41.00
CA ALA A 110 25.44 21.38 -40.75
C ALA A 110 25.73 20.87 -39.34
N ARG A 111 26.78 20.03 -39.23
CA ARG A 111 27.42 19.61 -37.99
C ARG A 111 27.37 20.72 -36.93
N GLN A 112 26.56 20.51 -35.90
CA GLN A 112 26.73 21.19 -34.62
C GLN A 112 26.98 20.13 -33.55
N LYS A 113 27.98 20.44 -32.72
CA LYS A 113 28.70 19.59 -31.77
C LYS A 113 27.77 18.95 -30.72
N PRO A 114 28.17 17.85 -30.05
CA PRO A 114 27.38 17.25 -28.98
C PRO A 114 27.25 18.24 -27.81
N SER A 115 26.10 18.90 -27.74
CA SER A 115 25.70 19.67 -26.56
C SER A 115 25.20 18.67 -25.52
N THR A 116 25.83 18.69 -24.36
CA THR A 116 25.53 17.84 -23.20
C THR A 116 24.10 18.09 -22.75
N ALA A 117 23.15 17.26 -23.20
CA ALA A 117 21.77 17.30 -22.75
C ALA A 117 21.72 16.88 -21.28
N LYS A 118 21.57 17.87 -20.38
CA LYS A 118 21.20 17.64 -19.00
C LYS A 118 19.79 17.07 -18.96
N ASP A 119 19.76 15.78 -18.63
CA ASP A 119 18.67 15.00 -18.07
C ASP A 119 17.73 15.87 -17.21
N GLN A 120 16.60 16.27 -17.79
CA GLN A 120 15.51 17.00 -17.12
C GLN A 120 14.22 16.24 -17.39
N GLY A 121 14.16 15.00 -16.90
CA GLY A 121 12.96 14.15 -16.95
C GLY A 121 12.73 13.33 -15.69
N LEU A 122 13.57 13.46 -14.67
CA LEU A 122 13.43 12.72 -13.42
C LEU A 122 12.89 13.62 -12.30
N PRO A 123 11.88 13.18 -11.53
CA PRO A 123 11.43 13.91 -10.36
C PRO A 123 12.59 14.05 -9.36
N PRO A 124 12.71 15.19 -8.65
CA PRO A 124 13.84 15.45 -7.78
C PRO A 124 13.93 14.40 -6.67
N ARG A 125 15.04 13.65 -6.63
CA ARG A 125 15.32 12.70 -5.55
C ARG A 125 15.53 13.45 -4.23
N PRO A 126 14.95 12.96 -3.10
CA PRO A 126 15.21 13.53 -1.79
C PRO A 126 16.69 13.40 -1.41
N LYS A 127 17.30 14.50 -0.94
CA LYS A 127 18.69 14.54 -0.49
C LYS A 127 18.87 13.69 0.77
N ARG A 128 19.91 12.85 0.80
CA ARG A 128 20.31 12.13 2.01
C ARG A 128 20.79 13.13 3.06
N ARG A 129 20.12 13.13 4.21
CA ARG A 129 20.49 13.95 5.38
C ARG A 129 21.80 13.40 5.96
N THR A 130 22.88 14.17 5.86
CA THR A 130 24.11 13.88 6.63
C THR A 130 23.81 14.10 8.11
N ALA A 131 23.97 13.06 8.90
CA ALA A 131 23.99 13.16 10.36
C ALA A 131 25.25 13.95 10.77
N ARG A 132 25.08 14.88 11.69
CA ARG A 132 26.16 15.55 12.40
C ARG A 132 26.14 15.05 13.84
#